data_AF-A0A945NDQ1-F1
#
_entry.id   AF-A0A945NDQ1-F1
#
_cell.length_a   1.000
_cell.length_b   1.000
_cell.length_c   1.000
_cell.angle_alpha   90.00
_cell.angle_beta   90.00
_cell.angle_gamma   90.00
#
_symmetry.space_group_name_H-M   'P 1'
#
loop_
_entity.id
_entity.type
_entity.pdbx_description
1 polymer ?
#
loop_
_entity_poly.entity_id
_entity_poly.type
_entity_poly.pdbx_seq_one_letter_code
_entity_poly.pdbx_strand_id
1 'polypeptide(L)'
;MISSSIPNIFCAGLDLDILIDKPILEVRKFLELLYIKLWDTQYNMSKPTIAVIDGAARGGGMTLAISCDIIIASDKASFGYPEIDLGLLPAIHFNHLPKIVGRYRAFDLL
;
A
#
# COMPACT_ATOMS: atom_id res chain seq x y z
N MET A 1 7.74 1.65 -13.72
CA MET A 1 8.55 1.71 -12.48
C MET A 1 8.04 2.88 -11.66
N ILE A 2 7.85 2.68 -10.35
CA ILE A 2 7.35 3.68 -9.40
C ILE A 2 8.41 3.81 -8.31
N SER A 3 8.86 5.04 -8.05
CA SER A 3 9.83 5.37 -7.01
C SER A 3 9.50 6.74 -6.43
N SER A 4 10.07 7.05 -5.26
CA SER A 4 9.99 8.37 -4.67
C SER A 4 11.21 9.22 -5.05
N SER A 5 10.98 10.51 -5.27
CA SER A 5 12.05 11.50 -5.39
C SER A 5 12.52 12.05 -4.03
N ILE A 6 11.82 11.71 -2.95
CA ILE A 6 12.12 12.16 -1.59
C ILE A 6 13.04 11.12 -0.92
N PRO A 7 14.22 11.52 -0.42
CA PRO A 7 15.14 10.60 0.25
C PRO A 7 14.50 9.92 1.47
N ASN A 8 14.78 8.63 1.65
CA ASN A 8 14.36 7.80 2.80
C ASN A 8 12.83 7.65 2.99
N ILE A 9 12.01 8.13 2.06
CA ILE A 9 10.56 8.02 2.12
C ILE A 9 10.06 7.55 0.76
N PHE A 10 9.44 6.37 0.72
CA PHE A 10 8.73 5.92 -0.48
C PHE A 10 7.33 6.53 -0.52
N CYS A 11 6.51 6.25 0.50
CA CYS A 11 5.17 6.80 0.63
C CYS A 11 4.66 6.56 2.06
N ALA A 12 4.24 7.63 2.74
CA ALA A 12 3.69 7.57 4.10
C ALA A 12 2.25 7.02 4.16
N GLY A 13 1.60 6.83 3.02
CA GLY A 13 0.24 6.31 2.94
C GLY A 13 -0.77 7.41 2.68
N LEU A 14 -1.98 7.20 3.21
CA LEU A 14 -3.11 8.08 3.00
C LEU A 14 -2.98 9.34 3.84
N ASP A 15 -3.30 10.47 3.22
CA ASP A 15 -3.58 11.70 3.96
C ASP A 15 -4.91 11.52 4.70
N LEU A 16 -4.84 11.51 6.04
CA LEU A 16 -5.98 11.25 6.90
C LEU A 16 -7.03 12.36 6.80
N ASP A 17 -6.65 13.57 6.40
CA ASP A 17 -7.59 14.69 6.22
C ASP A 17 -8.57 14.44 5.05
N ILE A 18 -8.26 13.49 4.18
CA ILE A 18 -9.15 13.02 3.10
C ILE A 18 -10.26 12.10 3.65
N LEU A 19 -10.08 11.55 4.86
CA LEU A 19 -10.98 10.56 5.45
C LEU A 19 -11.72 11.10 6.67
N ILE A 20 -11.04 11.88 7.52
CA ILE A 20 -11.57 12.38 8.79
C ILE A 20 -12.71 13.37 8.51
N ASP A 21 -13.83 13.16 9.21
CA ASP A 21 -15.04 13.99 9.16
C ASP A 21 -15.61 14.23 7.75
N LYS A 22 -15.30 13.34 6.78
CA LYS A 22 -15.83 13.42 5.43
C LYS A 22 -17.13 12.64 5.27
N PRO A 23 -18.01 13.06 4.34
CA PRO A 23 -19.20 12.29 4.00
C PRO A 23 -18.86 10.86 3.58
N ILE A 24 -19.60 9.88 4.08
CA ILE A 24 -19.35 8.45 3.83
C ILE A 24 -19.27 8.09 2.34
N LEU A 25 -20.04 8.78 1.49
CA LEU A 25 -20.02 8.56 0.04
C LEU A 25 -18.73 9.05 -0.61
N GLU A 26 -18.10 10.10 -0.08
CA GLU A 26 -16.80 10.58 -0.57
C GLU A 26 -15.69 9.64 -0.15
N VAL A 27 -15.67 9.23 1.11
CA VAL A 27 -14.74 8.22 1.64
C VAL A 27 -14.83 6.94 0.82
N ARG A 28 -16.05 6.44 0.58
CA ARG A 28 -16.27 5.24 -0.23
C ARG A 28 -15.72 5.39 -1.65
N LYS A 29 -16.03 6.48 -2.34
CA LYS A 29 -15.50 6.75 -3.69
C LYS A 29 -13.97 6.75 -3.69
N PHE A 30 -13.36 7.36 -2.68
CA PHE A 30 -11.92 7.39 -2.55
C PHE A 30 -11.33 5.99 -2.35
N LEU A 31 -11.91 5.18 -1.47
CA LEU A 31 -11.45 3.80 -1.25
C LEU A 31 -11.65 2.90 -2.48
N GLU A 32 -12.72 3.11 -3.26
CA GLU A 32 -12.92 2.44 -4.55
C GLU A 32 -11.83 2.81 -5.56
N LEU A 33 -11.40 4.09 -5.61
CA LEU A 33 -10.26 4.51 -6.43
C LEU A 33 -8.96 3.84 -5.96
N LEU A 34 -8.68 3.89 -4.66
CA LEU A 34 -7.42 3.41 -4.08
C LEU A 34 -7.25 1.89 -4.18
N TYR A 35 -8.29 1.11 -3.87
CA TYR A 35 -8.16 -0.34 -3.74
C TYR A 35 -8.59 -1.10 -4.98
N ILE A 36 -9.61 -0.62 -5.70
CA ILE A 36 -10.16 -1.34 -6.85
C ILE A 36 -9.52 -0.83 -8.14
N LYS A 37 -9.65 0.48 -8.41
CA LYS A 37 -9.17 1.02 -9.70
C LYS A 37 -7.65 1.01 -9.82
N LEU A 38 -6.92 1.25 -8.73
CA LEU A 38 -5.46 1.16 -8.72
C LEU A 38 -5.01 -0.27 -9.06
N TRP A 39 -5.57 -1.26 -8.37
CA TRP A 39 -5.29 -2.66 -8.61
C TRP A 39 -5.62 -3.07 -10.05
N ASP A 40 -6.82 -2.71 -10.54
CA ASP A 40 -7.26 -3.02 -11.89
C ASP A 40 -6.37 -2.37 -12.96
N THR A 41 -5.92 -1.14 -12.72
CA THR A 41 -4.97 -0.44 -13.60
C THR A 41 -3.63 -1.17 -13.67
N GLN A 42 -3.11 -1.63 -12.53
CA GLN A 42 -1.85 -2.37 -12.49
C GLN A 42 -1.99 -3.75 -13.11
N TYR A 43 -3.06 -4.48 -12.78
CA TYR A 43 -3.32 -5.83 -13.29
C TYR A 43 -3.51 -5.86 -14.81
N ASN A 44 -4.18 -4.86 -15.38
CA ASN A 44 -4.40 -4.77 -16.83
C ASN A 44 -3.23 -4.12 -17.59
N MET A 45 -2.16 -3.75 -16.90
CA MET A 45 -1.01 -3.13 -17.55
C MET A 45 -0.25 -4.17 -18.37
N SER A 46 0.01 -3.86 -19.64
CA SER A 46 0.70 -4.77 -20.58
C SER A 46 2.20 -4.94 -20.30
N LYS A 47 2.72 -4.27 -19.28
CA LYS A 47 4.13 -4.26 -18.90
C LYS A 47 4.26 -4.52 -17.41
N PRO A 48 5.32 -5.23 -16.97
CA PRO A 48 5.61 -5.40 -15.56
C PRO A 48 5.75 -4.08 -14.83
N THR A 49 5.15 -4.02 -13.66
CA THR A 49 5.23 -2.93 -12.71
C THR A 49 6.26 -3.22 -11.63
N ILE A 50 7.04 -2.20 -11.29
CA ILE A 50 8.15 -2.33 -10.35
C ILE A 50 8.06 -1.18 -9.37
N ALA A 51 7.93 -1.48 -8.07
CA ALA A 51 8.07 -0.53 -6.99
C ALA A 51 9.53 -0.55 -6.49
N VAL A 52 10.18 0.61 -6.54
CA VAL A 52 11.56 0.80 -6.03
C VAL A 52 11.49 1.57 -4.73
N ILE A 53 11.88 0.91 -3.64
CA ILE A 53 11.68 1.38 -2.27
C ILE A 53 13.05 1.60 -1.64
N ASP A 54 13.41 2.87 -1.49
CA ASP A 54 14.63 3.33 -0.79
C ASP A 54 14.27 4.16 0.44
N GLY A 55 13.36 3.62 1.26
CA GLY A 55 12.82 4.35 2.40
C GLY A 55 11.56 3.74 3.01
N ALA A 56 10.86 4.55 3.81
CA ALA A 56 9.63 4.12 4.47
C ALA A 56 8.43 4.01 3.50
N ALA A 57 7.80 2.84 3.47
CA ALA A 57 6.50 2.59 2.86
C ALA A 57 5.50 2.22 3.97
N ARG A 58 4.39 2.96 4.07
CA ARG A 58 3.37 2.77 5.13
C ARG A 58 1.97 2.74 4.55
N GLY A 59 1.13 1.86 5.07
CA GLY A 59 -0.30 1.75 4.77
C GLY A 59 -0.66 1.90 3.28
N GLY A 60 -1.26 3.02 2.87
CA GLY A 60 -1.56 3.32 1.46
C GLY A 60 -0.34 3.26 0.52
N GLY A 61 0.87 3.56 1.00
CA GLY A 61 2.12 3.36 0.25
C GLY A 61 2.45 1.90 0.06
N MET A 62 2.13 1.07 1.06
CA MET A 62 2.23 -0.38 0.95
C MET A 62 1.16 -0.96 0.02
N THR A 63 -0.03 -0.33 -0.06
CA THR A 63 -1.05 -0.66 -1.07
C THR A 63 -0.51 -0.47 -2.48
N LEU A 64 0.18 0.65 -2.74
CA LEU A 64 0.80 0.90 -4.03
C LEU A 64 1.91 -0.13 -4.34
N ALA A 65 2.75 -0.43 -3.34
CA ALA A 65 3.88 -1.34 -3.48
C ALA A 65 3.45 -2.79 -3.72
N ILE A 66 2.53 -3.32 -2.90
CA ILE A 66 2.08 -4.73 -2.96
C ILE A 66 1.30 -5.04 -4.23
N SER A 67 0.76 -4.01 -4.88
CA SER A 67 0.00 -4.13 -6.11
C SER A 67 0.91 -4.06 -7.36
N CYS A 68 2.21 -3.80 -7.18
CA CYS A 68 3.20 -3.96 -8.24
C CYS A 68 3.64 -5.43 -8.37
N ASP A 69 4.05 -5.84 -9.57
CA ASP A 69 4.52 -7.21 -9.84
C ASP A 69 5.83 -7.52 -9.11
N ILE A 70 6.70 -6.51 -8.98
CA ILE A 70 8.03 -6.65 -8.37
C ILE A 70 8.25 -5.51 -7.38
N ILE A 71 8.79 -5.83 -6.21
CA ILE A 71 9.33 -4.88 -5.26
C ILE A 71 10.86 -5.03 -5.22
N ILE A 72 11.57 -3.93 -5.45
CA ILE A 72 13.02 -3.82 -5.24
C ILE A 72 13.22 -2.90 -4.04
N ALA A 73 13.82 -3.42 -2.98
CA ALA A 73 14.02 -2.72 -1.74
C ALA A 73 15.52 -2.53 -1.48
N SER A 74 15.92 -1.32 -1.06
CA SER A 74 17.27 -1.09 -0.54
C SER A 74 17.39 -1.54 0.92
N ASP A 75 18.60 -1.59 1.45
CA ASP A 75 18.85 -1.89 2.88
C ASP A 75 18.22 -0.85 3.83
N LYS A 76 17.84 0.33 3.31
CA LYS A 76 17.17 1.39 4.07
C LYS A 76 15.65 1.28 4.03
N ALA A 77 15.11 0.40 3.18
CA ALA A 77 13.69 0.23 3.03
C ALA A 77 13.07 -0.24 4.35
N SER A 78 11.94 0.35 4.72
CA SER A 78 11.13 -0.14 5.84
C SER A 78 9.68 -0.21 5.42
N PHE A 79 9.01 -1.28 5.83
CA PHE A 79 7.63 -1.58 5.51
C PHE A 79 6.81 -1.57 6.79
N GLY A 80 5.57 -1.11 6.73
CA GLY A 80 4.69 -1.15 7.88
C GLY A 80 3.23 -0.96 7.54
N TYR A 81 2.38 -1.56 8.37
CA TYR A 81 0.92 -1.56 8.26
C TYR A 81 0.33 -0.90 9.53
N PRO A 82 0.48 0.44 9.69
CA PRO A 82 0.07 1.14 10.90
C PRO A 82 -1.46 1.29 11.02
N GLU A 83 -2.26 0.73 10.10
CA GLU A 83 -3.72 0.80 10.12
C GLU A 83 -4.31 0.31 11.45
N ILE A 84 -3.74 -0.75 12.02
CA ILE A 84 -4.22 -1.34 13.28
C ILE A 84 -4.07 -0.40 14.47
N ASP A 85 -3.03 0.43 14.48
CA ASP A 85 -2.78 1.44 15.52
C ASP A 85 -3.87 2.52 15.53
N LEU A 86 -4.58 2.68 14.41
CA LEU A 86 -5.71 3.60 14.24
C LEU A 86 -7.07 2.89 14.36
N GLY A 87 -7.10 1.61 14.75
CA GLY A 87 -8.32 0.81 14.82
C GLY A 87 -8.90 0.45 13.45
N LEU A 88 -8.09 0.54 12.39
CA LEU A 88 -8.47 0.19 11.03
C LEU A 88 -7.90 -1.19 10.65
N LEU A 89 -8.60 -1.87 9.76
CA LEU A 89 -8.12 -3.13 9.20
C LEU A 89 -7.16 -2.84 8.03
N PRO A 90 -6.04 -3.58 7.91
CA PRO A 90 -5.11 -3.45 6.79
C PRO A 90 -5.72 -4.09 5.53
N ALA A 91 -6.60 -3.33 4.89
CA ALA A 91 -7.65 -3.76 3.97
C ALA A 91 -7.20 -4.81 2.93
N ILE A 92 -6.58 -4.36 1.83
CA ILE A 92 -6.17 -5.28 0.77
C ILE A 92 -5.03 -6.19 1.23
N HIS A 93 -4.18 -5.70 2.13
CA HIS A 93 -3.00 -6.43 2.60
C HIS A 93 -3.37 -7.71 3.32
N PHE A 94 -4.51 -7.74 4.03
CA PHE A 94 -5.04 -8.94 4.65
C PHE A 94 -5.26 -10.10 3.66
N ASN A 95 -5.58 -9.80 2.40
CA ASN A 95 -5.78 -10.80 1.35
C ASN A 95 -4.50 -11.10 0.56
N HIS A 96 -3.70 -10.06 0.25
CA HIS A 96 -2.53 -10.21 -0.63
C HIS A 96 -1.30 -10.69 0.13
N LEU A 97 -1.03 -10.15 1.31
CA LEU A 97 0.20 -10.43 2.05
C LEU A 97 0.37 -11.92 2.42
N PRO A 98 -0.67 -12.66 2.87
CA PRO A 98 -0.55 -14.09 3.12
C PRO A 98 -0.11 -14.92 1.91
N LYS A 99 -0.43 -14.46 0.69
CA LYS A 99 -0.03 -15.15 -0.56
C LYS A 99 1.43 -14.87 -0.93
N ILE A 100 2.00 -13.77 -0.43
CA ILE A 100 3.37 -13.34 -0.73
C ILE A 100 4.36 -13.90 0.28
N VAL A 101 4.08 -13.75 1.58
CA VAL A 101 5.02 -14.12 2.66
C VAL A 101 4.55 -15.32 3.50
N GLY A 102 3.38 -15.89 3.18
CA GLY A 102 2.76 -16.95 3.97
C GLY A 102 1.92 -16.42 5.13
N ARG A 103 0.95 -17.22 5.57
CA ARG A 103 -0.06 -16.82 6.57
C ARG A 103 0.56 -16.28 7.85
N TYR A 104 1.33 -17.08 8.58
CA TYR A 104 1.82 -16.70 9.91
C TYR A 104 2.71 -15.45 9.87
N ARG A 105 3.56 -15.33 8.85
CA ARG A 105 4.40 -14.14 8.68
C ARG A 105 3.58 -12.92 8.31
N ALA A 106 2.54 -13.07 7.48
CA ALA A 106 1.65 -11.96 7.17
C ALA A 106 0.95 -11.44 8.44
N PHE A 107 0.39 -12.33 9.26
CA PHE A 107 -0.26 -11.94 10.52
C PHE A 107 0.70 -11.41 11.61
N ASP A 108 1.99 -11.71 11.51
CA ASP A 108 3.03 -11.12 12.38
C ASP A 108 3.43 -9.71 11.92
N LEU A 109 3.23 -9.39 10.63
CA LEU A 109 3.55 -8.08 10.06
C LEU A 109 2.37 -7.09 10.07
N LEU A 110 1.13 -7.60 10.14
CA LEU A 110 -0.13 -6.84 10.18
C LEU A 110 -0.55 -6.55 11.62
#